data_AF-A0A4Z1E390-F1
#
_entry.id   AF-A0A4Z1E390-F1
#
_cell.length_a   1.000
_cell.length_b   1.000
_cell.length_c   1.000
_cell.angle_alpha   90.00
_cell.angle_beta   90.00
_cell.angle_gamma   90.00
#
_symmetry.space_group_name_H-M   'P 1'
#
loop_
_entity.id
_entity.type
_entity.pdbx_description
1 polymer ?
#
loop_
_entity_poly.entity_id
_entity_poly.type
_entity_poly.pdbx_seq_one_letter_code
_entity_poly.pdbx_strand_id
1 'polypeptide(L)'
;MTTNDAHDPTRVTDGGNGSTYVGPAAPVPPRSRGRDHLAGAGLAVLGTVVALAALVLALGRLTAHDGADAVALLAAVLAGGVLGSVASWAGRSAAAPAVAAGLWSVIGVVGLLPGSLPGDVTRYLPEASIDGVSSQLLLEALLTSGVVLAIGVTFLGLAVAASTARGLGRASERAEQRAHEGGAVTTPPRPRILGHIGAVVLGAVGSVLAVVLLEAFIAEYAVDESPIDSAPVVVALTVLLVGAFLQSFAGGFSSLGPAVAGGVWLVSALSTFRQVTPGPGIVAENVGPVLADLGGLRVPEESLLQAGPVWAFALLLVGGALGVHRARRGGRAAQRQELLHIRSQDEAWSDSTG
;
A
#
# COMPACT_ATOMS: atom_id res chain seq x y z
N MET A 1 20.66 -6.04 59.57
CA MET A 1 21.51 -6.54 58.46
C MET A 1 20.73 -7.65 57.78
N THR A 2 20.04 -7.31 56.70
CA THR A 2 19.24 -8.24 55.87
C THR A 2 19.87 -8.22 54.49
N THR A 3 20.51 -9.33 54.10
CA THR A 3 21.04 -9.51 52.76
C THR A 3 19.94 -10.08 51.87
N ASN A 4 19.56 -9.30 50.87
CA ASN A 4 18.77 -9.72 49.72
C ASN A 4 19.59 -10.74 48.91
N ASP A 5 19.13 -11.99 48.86
CA ASP A 5 19.51 -12.89 47.78
C ASP A 5 18.41 -12.84 46.71
N ALA A 6 18.84 -12.41 45.53
CA ALA A 6 18.03 -12.24 44.34
C ALA A 6 17.50 -13.61 43.87
N HIS A 7 16.20 -13.65 43.59
CA HIS A 7 15.57 -14.73 42.86
C HIS A 7 16.13 -14.74 41.42
N ASP A 8 16.95 -15.73 41.10
CA ASP A 8 17.27 -16.09 39.71
C ASP A 8 16.15 -16.98 39.17
N PRO A 9 15.33 -16.51 38.20
CA PRO A 9 14.22 -17.29 37.65
C PRO A 9 14.66 -18.44 36.73
N THR A 10 15.96 -18.69 36.57
CA THR A 10 16.47 -19.73 35.66
C THR A 10 16.84 -21.06 36.34
N ARG A 11 16.76 -21.15 37.67
CA ARG A 11 17.15 -22.37 38.39
C ARG A 11 15.94 -23.22 38.77
N VAL A 12 15.47 -24.02 37.82
CA VAL A 12 14.65 -25.19 38.14
C VAL A 12 15.59 -26.23 38.74
N THR A 13 15.47 -26.46 40.05
CA THR A 13 16.15 -27.58 40.72
C THR A 13 15.49 -28.88 40.31
N ASP A 14 16.20 -29.68 39.52
CA ASP A 14 15.86 -31.07 39.22
C ASP A 14 15.80 -31.90 40.50
N GLY A 15 14.66 -32.54 40.73
CA GLY A 15 14.45 -33.42 41.87
C GLY A 15 13.32 -34.41 41.57
N GLY A 16 13.67 -35.55 40.98
CA GLY A 16 12.81 -36.74 40.92
C GLY A 16 12.63 -37.31 39.52
N ASN A 17 13.06 -38.57 39.36
CA ASN A 17 12.82 -39.46 38.22
C ASN A 17 11.58 -39.13 37.36
N GLY A 18 11.84 -38.74 36.12
CA GLY A 18 10.83 -38.59 35.08
C GLY A 18 11.47 -37.85 33.92
N SER A 19 11.45 -38.45 32.74
CA SER A 19 11.92 -37.86 31.48
C SER A 19 11.71 -36.35 31.43
N THR A 20 12.79 -35.58 31.33
CA THR A 20 12.72 -34.16 30.97
C THR A 20 12.18 -34.07 29.55
N TYR A 21 10.86 -33.99 29.47
CA TYR A 21 10.11 -33.83 28.23
C TYR A 21 10.41 -32.41 27.71
N VAL A 22 11.48 -32.29 26.91
CA VAL A 22 11.67 -31.12 26.06
C VAL A 22 10.70 -31.31 24.90
N GLY A 23 9.47 -30.84 25.07
CA GLY A 23 8.52 -30.74 23.97
C GLY A 23 9.19 -30.02 22.78
N PRO A 24 8.78 -30.32 21.53
CA PRO A 24 9.45 -29.79 20.34
C PRO A 24 9.62 -28.28 20.48
N ALA A 25 10.89 -27.85 20.49
CA ALA A 25 11.25 -26.46 20.70
C ALA A 25 10.40 -25.57 19.78
N ALA A 26 9.67 -24.62 20.37
CA ALA A 26 8.84 -23.69 19.63
C ALA A 26 9.66 -23.13 18.45
N PRO A 27 9.17 -23.20 17.20
CA PRO A 27 9.97 -22.86 16.04
C PRO A 27 10.47 -21.42 16.16
N VAL A 28 11.77 -21.28 16.41
CA VAL A 28 12.44 -19.98 16.51
C VAL A 28 12.23 -19.27 15.18
N PRO A 29 11.70 -18.03 15.14
CA PRO A 29 11.56 -17.29 13.90
C PRO A 29 12.92 -17.22 13.21
N PRO A 30 13.02 -17.63 11.94
CA PRO A 30 14.32 -17.68 11.29
C PRO A 30 14.90 -16.26 11.22
N ARG A 31 16.17 -16.10 11.62
CA ARG A 31 16.93 -14.82 11.59
C ARG A 31 16.86 -14.12 10.22
N SER A 32 16.58 -14.87 9.14
CA SER A 32 16.32 -14.35 7.79
C SER A 32 15.13 -13.40 7.70
N ARG A 33 14.09 -13.56 8.53
CA ARG A 33 12.92 -12.66 8.54
C ARG A 33 13.27 -11.25 8.96
N GLY A 34 14.16 -11.10 9.96
CA GLY A 34 14.63 -9.79 10.40
C GLY A 34 15.34 -9.00 9.29
N ARG A 35 16.13 -9.69 8.45
CA ARG A 35 16.83 -9.05 7.32
C ARG A 35 15.87 -8.54 6.25
N ASP A 36 14.82 -9.30 5.92
CA ASP A 36 13.81 -8.88 4.95
C ASP A 36 12.95 -7.70 5.46
N HIS A 37 12.71 -7.63 6.77
CA HIS A 37 12.05 -6.49 7.40
C HIS A 37 12.92 -5.24 7.36
N LEU A 38 14.20 -5.34 7.73
CA LEU A 38 15.13 -4.20 7.70
C LEU A 38 15.41 -3.71 6.27
N ALA A 39 15.66 -4.62 5.32
CA ALA A 39 15.83 -4.27 3.91
C ALA A 39 14.56 -3.63 3.35
N GLY A 40 13.39 -4.14 3.72
CA GLY A 40 12.09 -3.57 3.33
C GLY A 40 11.87 -2.17 3.91
N ALA A 41 12.23 -1.94 5.18
CA ALA A 41 12.16 -0.62 5.81
C ALA A 41 13.12 0.37 5.15
N GLY A 42 14.37 -0.04 4.89
CA GLY A 42 15.34 0.78 4.16
C GLY A 42 14.86 1.14 2.75
N LEU A 43 14.28 0.18 2.02
CA LEU A 43 13.66 0.43 0.71
C LEU A 43 12.50 1.41 0.81
N ALA A 44 11.67 1.33 1.85
CA ALA A 44 10.56 2.25 2.06
C ALA A 44 11.03 3.68 2.35
N VAL A 45 12.06 3.86 3.19
CA VAL A 45 12.64 5.17 3.50
C VAL A 45 13.26 5.80 2.25
N LEU A 46 14.19 5.10 1.59
CA LEU A 46 14.85 5.59 0.38
C LEU A 46 13.85 5.79 -0.76
N GLY A 47 12.94 4.84 -0.94
CA GLY A 47 11.90 4.91 -1.96
C GLY A 47 10.95 6.08 -1.76
N THR A 48 10.64 6.44 -0.51
CA THR A 48 9.83 7.64 -0.20
C THR A 48 10.53 8.91 -0.66
N VAL A 49 11.82 9.07 -0.34
CA VAL A 49 12.60 10.25 -0.74
C VAL A 49 12.69 10.35 -2.26
N VAL A 50 13.06 9.25 -2.94
CA VAL A 50 13.21 9.24 -4.40
C VAL A 50 11.88 9.49 -5.11
N ALA A 51 10.80 8.82 -4.67
CA ALA A 51 9.49 9.00 -5.29
C ALA A 51 8.91 10.40 -5.06
N LEU A 52 9.11 10.99 -3.87
CA LEU A 52 8.69 12.37 -3.61
C LEU A 52 9.44 13.37 -4.51
N ALA A 53 10.77 13.25 -4.62
CA ALA A 53 11.56 14.09 -5.51
C ALA A 53 11.15 13.94 -6.98
N ALA A 54 10.87 12.72 -7.42
CA ALA A 54 10.41 12.44 -8.77
C ALA A 54 8.99 13.00 -9.04
N LEU A 55 8.09 12.97 -8.06
CA LEU A 55 6.77 13.59 -8.16
C LEU A 55 6.87 15.13 -8.25
N VAL A 56 7.72 15.75 -7.43
CA VAL A 56 7.99 17.20 -7.49
C VAL A 56 8.55 17.58 -8.87
N LEU A 57 9.50 16.79 -9.40
CA LEU A 57 10.05 17.00 -10.73
C LEU A 57 8.97 16.86 -11.82
N ALA A 58 8.14 15.82 -11.74
CA ALA A 58 7.05 15.61 -12.68
C ALA A 58 6.10 16.80 -12.69
N LEU A 59 5.66 17.25 -11.49
CA LEU A 59 4.76 18.39 -11.35
C LEU A 59 5.37 19.67 -11.91
N GLY A 60 6.63 19.99 -11.57
CA GLY A 60 7.31 21.18 -12.08
C GLY A 60 7.41 21.24 -13.59
N ARG A 61 7.71 20.09 -14.22
CA ARG A 61 7.80 19.98 -15.68
C ARG A 61 6.46 20.17 -16.37
N LEU A 62 5.39 19.64 -15.77
CA LEU A 62 4.02 19.78 -16.27
C LEU A 62 3.49 21.21 -16.14
N THR A 63 3.89 21.93 -15.10
CA THR A 63 3.46 23.34 -14.90
C THR A 63 4.22 24.33 -15.78
N ALA A 64 5.46 24.00 -16.18
CA ALA A 64 6.31 24.90 -16.93
C ALA A 64 6.13 24.82 -18.46
N HIS A 65 5.50 23.75 -18.95
CA HIS A 65 5.27 23.52 -20.38
C HIS A 65 3.76 23.31 -20.59
N ASP A 66 3.20 23.87 -21.65
CA ASP A 66 1.79 23.67 -22.05
C ASP A 66 1.56 22.23 -22.57
N GLY A 67 1.83 21.21 -21.73
CA GLY A 67 1.71 19.80 -22.05
C GLY A 67 2.73 18.91 -21.34
N ALA A 68 2.43 17.61 -21.26
CA ALA A 68 3.32 16.61 -20.68
C ALA A 68 4.54 16.33 -21.58
N ASP A 69 5.71 16.88 -21.22
CA ASP A 69 6.97 16.55 -21.87
C ASP A 69 7.46 15.13 -21.50
N ALA A 70 8.39 14.57 -22.29
CA ALA A 70 8.90 13.23 -22.07
C ALA A 70 9.59 13.06 -20.70
N VAL A 71 10.13 14.15 -20.15
CA VAL A 71 10.83 14.18 -18.87
C VAL A 71 9.84 14.08 -17.71
N ALA A 72 8.72 14.81 -17.76
CA ALA A 72 7.62 14.71 -16.81
C ALA A 72 7.06 13.29 -16.74
N LEU A 73 6.83 12.68 -17.91
CA LEU A 73 6.37 11.29 -17.99
C LEU A 73 7.40 10.34 -17.35
N LEU A 74 8.67 10.49 -17.70
CA LEU A 74 9.73 9.64 -17.14
C LEU A 74 9.81 9.79 -15.62
N ALA A 75 9.72 11.02 -15.09
CA ALA A 75 9.72 11.29 -13.66
C ALA A 75 8.49 10.68 -12.96
N ALA A 76 7.30 10.79 -13.56
CA ALA A 76 6.07 10.18 -13.05
C ALA A 76 6.14 8.64 -13.02
N VAL A 77 6.64 8.03 -14.10
CA VAL A 77 6.87 6.58 -14.19
C VAL A 77 7.94 6.13 -13.20
N LEU A 78 8.99 6.92 -12.99
CA LEU A 78 10.02 6.63 -12.00
C LEU A 78 9.45 6.67 -10.58
N ALA A 79 8.67 7.69 -10.24
CA ALA A 79 7.97 7.77 -8.96
C ALA A 79 7.09 6.53 -8.75
N GLY A 80 6.21 6.22 -9.72
CA GLY A 80 5.34 5.04 -9.64
C GLY A 80 6.09 3.72 -9.63
N GLY A 81 7.20 3.60 -10.36
CA GLY A 81 8.05 2.42 -10.40
C GLY A 81 8.74 2.16 -9.05
N VAL A 82 9.22 3.23 -8.39
CA VAL A 82 9.81 3.16 -7.05
C VAL A 82 8.73 2.75 -6.03
N LEU A 83 7.58 3.42 -6.04
CA LEU A 83 6.47 3.10 -5.13
C LEU A 83 5.94 1.68 -5.36
N GLY A 84 5.79 1.27 -6.62
CA GLY A 84 5.42 -0.09 -7.02
C GLY A 84 6.45 -1.13 -6.58
N SER A 85 7.74 -0.79 -6.59
CA SER A 85 8.80 -1.67 -6.09
C SER A 85 8.67 -1.87 -4.58
N VAL A 86 8.48 -0.79 -3.81
CA VAL A 86 8.20 -0.85 -2.36
C VAL A 86 6.96 -1.68 -2.07
N ALA A 87 5.87 -1.45 -2.82
CA ALA A 87 4.62 -2.19 -2.71
C ALA A 87 4.80 -3.69 -3.01
N SER A 88 5.59 -4.03 -4.04
CA SER A 88 5.85 -5.42 -4.41
C SER A 88 6.66 -6.19 -3.36
N TRP A 89 7.44 -5.47 -2.53
CA TRP A 89 8.16 -6.03 -1.40
C TRP A 89 7.23 -6.61 -0.33
N ALA A 90 5.94 -6.22 -0.35
CA ALA A 90 4.90 -6.84 0.45
C ALA A 90 4.84 -8.36 0.29
N GLY A 91 5.35 -8.92 -0.82
CA GLY A 91 5.50 -10.36 -1.03
C GLY A 91 6.49 -11.05 -0.08
N ARG A 92 7.55 -10.33 0.31
CA ARG A 92 8.56 -10.80 1.27
C ARG A 92 8.21 -10.35 2.68
N SER A 93 7.96 -9.05 2.85
CA SER A 93 7.74 -8.42 4.16
C SER A 93 6.64 -7.36 4.09
N ALA A 94 5.65 -7.46 4.98
CA ALA A 94 4.63 -6.40 5.15
C ALA A 94 5.20 -5.14 5.82
N ALA A 95 6.42 -5.17 6.35
CA ALA A 95 7.04 -4.00 6.98
C ALA A 95 7.36 -2.90 5.97
N ALA A 96 7.74 -3.25 4.73
CA ALA A 96 8.01 -2.25 3.69
C ALA A 96 6.78 -1.36 3.40
N PRO A 97 5.62 -1.89 3.00
CA PRO A 97 4.43 -1.06 2.81
C PRO A 97 3.93 -0.44 4.11
N ALA A 98 4.11 -1.06 5.28
CA ALA A 98 3.70 -0.44 6.56
C ALA A 98 4.55 0.78 6.93
N VAL A 99 5.87 0.72 6.75
CA VAL A 99 6.78 1.85 6.98
C VAL A 99 6.50 2.96 5.96
N ALA A 100 6.33 2.61 4.69
CA ALA A 100 5.92 3.57 3.67
C ALA A 100 4.57 4.22 4.02
N ALA A 101 3.57 3.45 4.45
CA ALA A 101 2.29 3.97 4.90
C ALA A 101 2.44 5.01 6.01
N GLY A 102 3.26 4.72 7.03
CA GLY A 102 3.55 5.66 8.11
C GLY A 102 4.21 6.94 7.61
N LEU A 103 5.27 6.83 6.80
CA LEU A 103 5.99 7.99 6.26
C LEU A 103 5.08 8.88 5.40
N TRP A 104 4.42 8.31 4.38
CA TRP A 104 3.56 9.05 3.46
C TRP A 104 2.34 9.64 4.17
N SER A 105 1.72 8.91 5.11
CA SER A 105 0.57 9.44 5.84
C SER A 105 0.95 10.59 6.77
N VAL A 106 2.08 10.48 7.49
CA VAL A 106 2.56 11.57 8.36
C VAL A 106 2.91 12.80 7.54
N ILE A 107 3.67 12.64 6.44
CA ILE A 107 4.02 13.74 5.54
C ILE A 107 2.74 14.38 4.97
N GLY A 108 1.77 13.57 4.52
CA GLY A 108 0.51 14.06 3.96
C GLY A 108 -0.36 14.80 4.99
N VAL A 109 -0.51 14.28 6.21
CA VAL A 109 -1.27 14.96 7.27
C VAL A 109 -0.63 16.29 7.64
N VAL A 110 0.71 16.33 7.79
CA VAL A 110 1.44 17.58 8.07
C VAL A 110 1.25 18.61 6.96
N GLY A 111 1.19 18.14 5.71
CA GLY A 111 0.91 18.96 4.53
C GLY A 111 -0.48 19.59 4.46
N LEU A 112 -1.47 18.98 5.12
CA LEU A 112 -2.86 19.44 5.14
C LEU A 112 -3.19 20.35 6.33
N LEU A 113 -2.34 20.41 7.34
CA LEU A 113 -2.61 21.17 8.55
C LEU A 113 -2.43 22.70 8.28
N PRO A 114 -3.41 23.55 8.66
CA PRO A 114 -3.32 24.99 8.45
C PRO A 114 -2.12 25.59 9.19
N GLY A 115 -1.29 26.38 8.49
CA GLY A 115 -0.16 27.08 9.09
C GLY A 115 1.05 26.20 9.48
N SER A 116 1.04 24.91 9.17
CA SER A 116 2.13 23.98 9.50
C SER A 116 2.99 23.54 8.32
N LEU A 117 2.78 24.09 7.12
CA LEU A 117 3.85 24.03 6.14
C LEU A 117 4.99 24.87 6.68
N PRO A 118 6.11 24.25 7.08
CA PRO A 118 7.04 24.94 7.94
C PRO A 118 7.87 25.77 7.00
N GLY A 119 7.65 27.08 7.02
CA GLY A 119 8.68 28.03 6.61
C GLY A 119 10.04 27.67 7.24
N ASP A 120 10.09 26.84 8.29
CA ASP A 120 11.30 26.30 8.89
C ASP A 120 11.85 25.00 8.25
N VAL A 121 11.06 24.11 7.63
CA VAL A 121 11.54 22.82 7.06
C VAL A 121 11.87 22.96 5.59
N THR A 122 11.06 23.72 4.84
CA THR A 122 11.37 24.06 3.44
C THR A 122 12.56 25.01 3.33
N ARG A 123 12.85 25.81 4.36
CA ARG A 123 14.07 26.64 4.48
C ARG A 123 15.37 25.84 4.45
N TYR A 124 15.35 24.56 4.84
CA TYR A 124 16.54 23.69 4.79
C TYR A 124 16.66 22.93 3.46
N LEU A 125 15.66 23.01 2.59
CA LEU A 125 15.78 22.51 1.22
C LEU A 125 16.60 23.51 0.41
N PRO A 126 17.57 23.05 -0.40
CA PRO A 126 18.26 23.93 -1.33
C PRO A 126 17.22 24.67 -2.18
N GLU A 127 17.39 25.99 -2.36
CA GLU A 127 16.63 26.73 -3.37
C GLU A 127 17.00 26.17 -4.74
N ALA A 128 16.18 25.22 -5.20
CA ALA A 128 16.23 24.67 -6.53
C ALA A 128 14.95 25.09 -7.25
N SER A 129 15.11 25.60 -8.47
CA SER A 129 14.00 25.84 -9.39
C SER A 129 13.96 24.74 -10.45
N ILE A 130 12.75 24.30 -10.78
CA ILE A 130 12.49 23.41 -11.92
C ILE A 130 11.83 24.29 -12.97
N ASP A 131 12.57 24.60 -14.03
CA ASP A 131 12.10 25.41 -15.16
C ASP A 131 11.43 26.74 -14.73
N GLY A 132 12.01 27.40 -13.73
CA GLY A 132 11.55 28.70 -13.22
C GLY A 132 10.53 28.64 -12.09
N VAL A 133 9.99 27.46 -11.75
CA VAL A 133 9.09 27.26 -10.61
C VAL A 133 9.88 26.79 -9.38
N SER A 134 9.61 27.38 -8.21
CA SER A 134 10.26 26.98 -6.96
C SER A 134 9.88 25.54 -6.59
N SER A 135 10.86 24.70 -6.29
CA SER A 135 10.64 23.34 -5.77
C SER A 135 9.86 23.33 -4.45
N GLN A 136 9.92 24.40 -3.66
CA GLN A 136 9.14 24.55 -2.43
C GLN A 136 7.64 24.70 -2.75
N LEU A 137 7.29 25.54 -3.73
CA LEU A 137 5.90 25.72 -4.17
C LEU A 137 5.32 24.42 -4.76
N LEU A 138 6.13 23.68 -5.53
CA LEU A 138 5.72 22.40 -6.10
C LEU A 138 5.51 21.33 -5.01
N LEU A 139 6.37 21.33 -3.99
CA LEU A 139 6.21 20.44 -2.84
C LEU A 139 4.98 20.80 -2.02
N GLU A 140 4.76 22.09 -1.76
CA GLU A 140 3.56 22.60 -1.09
C GLU A 140 2.29 22.21 -1.83
N ALA A 141 2.23 22.44 -3.15
CA ALA A 141 1.10 22.01 -3.98
C ALA A 141 0.85 20.50 -3.90
N LEU A 142 1.90 19.68 -3.92
CA LEU A 142 1.76 18.23 -3.78
C LEU A 142 1.25 17.82 -2.39
N LEU A 143 1.69 18.51 -1.34
CA LEU A 143 1.31 18.23 0.05
C LEU A 143 -0.14 18.64 0.35
N THR A 144 -0.58 19.79 -0.15
CA THR A 144 -1.95 20.29 0.05
C THR A 144 -2.98 19.58 -0.85
N SER A 145 -2.55 18.96 -1.95
CA SER A 145 -3.44 18.23 -2.88
C SER A 145 -4.07 16.95 -2.32
N GLY A 146 -3.65 16.46 -1.15
CA GLY A 146 -4.12 15.18 -0.59
C GLY A 146 -3.51 13.92 -1.24
N VAL A 147 -2.75 14.07 -2.34
CA VAL A 147 -2.07 12.96 -3.06
C VAL A 147 -1.16 12.16 -2.12
N VAL A 148 -0.32 12.87 -1.36
CA VAL A 148 0.68 12.25 -0.47
C VAL A 148 -0.01 11.41 0.61
N LEU A 149 -1.10 11.91 1.18
CA LEU A 149 -1.89 11.18 2.16
C LEU A 149 -2.57 9.95 1.54
N ALA A 150 -3.16 10.10 0.35
CA ALA A 150 -3.80 8.99 -0.36
C ALA A 150 -2.80 7.88 -0.75
N ILE A 151 -1.54 8.22 -1.10
CA ILE A 151 -0.45 7.23 -1.29
C ILE A 151 -0.21 6.47 0.02
N GLY A 152 -0.09 7.19 1.15
CA GLY A 152 0.11 6.59 2.47
C GLY A 152 -1.00 5.61 2.87
N VAL A 153 -2.26 6.01 2.67
CA VAL A 153 -3.42 5.15 2.95
C VAL A 153 -3.49 3.95 2.00
N THR A 154 -3.08 4.10 0.74
CA THR A 154 -3.00 2.98 -0.20
C THR A 154 -1.94 1.97 0.24
N PHE A 155 -0.77 2.43 0.70
CA PHE A 155 0.24 1.53 1.29
C PHE A 155 -0.27 0.85 2.56
N LEU A 156 -1.05 1.54 3.40
CA LEU A 156 -1.64 0.96 4.59
C LEU A 156 -2.57 -0.20 4.21
N GLY A 157 -3.46 0.02 3.24
CA GLY A 157 -4.35 -1.02 2.71
C GLY A 157 -3.56 -2.19 2.12
N LEU A 158 -2.46 -1.95 1.41
CA LEU A 158 -1.57 -3.00 0.90
C LEU A 158 -0.86 -3.79 2.01
N ALA A 159 -0.41 -3.14 3.09
CA ALA A 159 0.22 -3.81 4.22
C ALA A 159 -0.76 -4.75 4.93
N VAL A 160 -2.00 -4.29 5.14
CA VAL A 160 -3.08 -5.11 5.69
C VAL A 160 -3.42 -6.25 4.72
N ALA A 161 -3.61 -5.95 3.43
CA ALA A 161 -3.89 -6.93 2.39
C ALA A 161 -2.84 -8.04 2.33
N ALA A 162 -1.55 -7.69 2.38
CA ALA A 162 -0.47 -8.67 2.32
C ALA A 162 -0.42 -9.56 3.57
N SER A 163 -0.80 -9.04 4.74
CA SER A 163 -0.90 -9.81 5.97
C SER A 163 -2.08 -10.79 5.90
N THR A 164 -3.25 -10.30 5.49
CA THR A 164 -4.46 -11.12 5.25
C THR A 164 -4.21 -12.19 4.21
N ALA A 165 -3.58 -11.85 3.08
CA ALA A 165 -3.29 -12.78 1.99
C ALA A 165 -2.34 -13.91 2.41
N ARG A 166 -1.35 -13.64 3.28
CA ARG A 166 -0.50 -14.67 3.89
C ARG A 166 -1.31 -15.60 4.78
N GLY A 167 -2.16 -15.04 5.66
CA GLY A 167 -3.03 -15.80 6.56
C GLY A 167 -3.96 -16.74 5.78
N LEU A 168 -4.65 -16.21 4.77
CA LEU A 168 -5.50 -17.00 3.88
C LEU A 168 -4.73 -18.03 3.08
N GLY A 169 -3.49 -17.73 2.66
CA GLY A 169 -2.60 -18.70 2.03
C GLY A 169 -2.35 -19.91 2.95
N ARG A 170 -1.94 -19.67 4.20
CA ARG A 170 -1.74 -20.75 5.19
C ARG A 170 -3.01 -21.54 5.46
N ALA A 171 -4.13 -20.84 5.68
CA ALA A 171 -5.42 -21.46 5.94
C ALA A 171 -5.87 -22.36 4.78
N SER A 172 -5.69 -21.90 3.54
CA SER A 172 -6.04 -22.68 2.35
C SER A 172 -5.21 -23.96 2.23
N GLU A 173 -3.91 -23.89 2.54
CA GLU A 173 -3.04 -25.07 2.49
C GLU A 173 -3.44 -26.10 3.56
N ARG A 174 -3.76 -25.66 4.80
CA ARG A 174 -4.27 -26.56 5.85
C ARG A 174 -5.60 -27.21 5.49
N ALA A 175 -6.49 -26.46 4.85
CA ALA A 175 -7.77 -26.99 4.42
C ALA A 175 -7.62 -28.04 3.30
N GLU A 176 -6.76 -27.79 2.32
CA GLU A 176 -6.44 -28.74 1.25
C GLU A 176 -5.83 -30.04 1.83
N GLN A 177 -4.98 -29.93 2.85
CA GLN A 177 -4.39 -31.09 3.52
C GLN A 177 -5.40 -31.95 4.27
N ARG A 178 -6.27 -31.34 5.09
CA ARG A 178 -7.33 -32.08 5.79
C ARG A 178 -8.26 -32.79 4.81
N ALA A 179 -8.54 -32.18 3.66
CA ALA A 179 -9.33 -32.80 2.60
C ALA A 179 -8.61 -34.01 1.97
N HIS A 180 -7.30 -33.91 1.74
CA HIS A 180 -6.49 -35.03 1.27
C HIS A 180 -6.41 -36.18 2.29
N GLU A 181 -6.21 -35.87 3.57
CA GLU A 181 -6.18 -36.86 4.66
C GLU A 181 -7.53 -37.55 4.86
N GLY A 182 -8.64 -36.81 4.69
CA GLY A 182 -10.00 -37.35 4.77
C GLY A 182 -10.47 -38.13 3.53
N GLY A 183 -9.60 -38.36 2.52
CA GLY A 183 -9.95 -39.07 1.29
C GLY A 183 -10.94 -38.33 0.37
N ALA A 184 -11.31 -37.10 0.70
CA ALA A 184 -12.26 -36.29 -0.04
C ALA A 184 -11.58 -35.55 -1.20
N VAL A 185 -11.27 -36.28 -2.28
CA VAL A 185 -10.65 -35.71 -3.50
C VAL A 185 -11.72 -35.17 -4.47
N THR A 186 -12.69 -34.39 -4.00
CA THR A 186 -13.67 -33.79 -4.93
C THR A 186 -13.80 -32.29 -4.77
N THR A 187 -13.34 -31.61 -5.83
CA THR A 187 -13.50 -30.20 -6.20
C THR A 187 -12.88 -29.13 -5.28
N PRO A 188 -12.10 -28.18 -5.86
CA PRO A 188 -11.63 -27.02 -5.11
C PRO A 188 -12.84 -26.20 -4.61
N PRO A 189 -12.73 -25.57 -3.43
CA PRO A 189 -13.88 -24.93 -2.79
C PRO A 189 -14.39 -23.76 -3.66
N ARG A 190 -15.66 -23.82 -4.07
CA ARG A 190 -16.44 -22.76 -4.78
C ARG A 190 -16.38 -21.33 -4.16
N PRO A 191 -16.16 -21.10 -2.84
CA PRO A 191 -16.06 -19.76 -2.24
C PRO A 191 -14.97 -18.85 -2.82
N ARG A 192 -13.97 -19.39 -3.53
CA ARG A 192 -12.88 -18.56 -4.10
C ARG A 192 -13.39 -17.58 -5.17
N ILE A 193 -14.40 -17.95 -5.94
CA ILE A 193 -14.93 -17.12 -7.04
C ILE A 193 -15.56 -15.84 -6.50
N LEU A 194 -16.36 -15.92 -5.43
CA LEU A 194 -16.99 -14.75 -4.80
C LEU A 194 -15.96 -13.78 -4.22
N GLY A 195 -14.88 -14.30 -3.62
CA GLY A 195 -13.77 -13.47 -3.15
C GLY A 195 -13.03 -12.76 -4.28
N HIS A 196 -12.91 -13.39 -5.46
CA HIS A 196 -12.35 -12.74 -6.65
C HIS A 196 -13.26 -11.64 -7.21
N ILE A 197 -14.56 -11.93 -7.36
CA ILE A 197 -15.55 -10.97 -7.83
C ILE A 197 -15.61 -9.77 -6.88
N GLY A 198 -15.76 -10.02 -5.59
CA GLY A 198 -15.81 -8.95 -4.58
C GLY A 198 -14.56 -8.09 -4.57
N ALA A 199 -13.37 -8.68 -4.71
CA ALA A 199 -12.12 -7.93 -4.79
C ALA A 199 -12.02 -7.08 -6.07
N VAL A 200 -12.46 -7.61 -7.21
CA VAL A 200 -12.48 -6.88 -8.49
C VAL A 200 -13.44 -5.70 -8.41
N VAL A 201 -14.66 -5.92 -7.92
CA VAL A 201 -15.66 -4.86 -7.74
C VAL A 201 -15.16 -3.80 -6.77
N LEU A 202 -14.62 -4.20 -5.61
CA LEU A 202 -14.09 -3.28 -4.61
C LEU A 202 -12.88 -2.48 -5.14
N GLY A 203 -12.00 -3.13 -5.92
CA GLY A 203 -10.87 -2.49 -6.59
C GLY A 203 -11.32 -1.46 -7.64
N ALA A 204 -12.26 -1.82 -8.50
CA ALA A 204 -12.80 -0.94 -9.53
C ALA A 204 -13.56 0.25 -8.92
N VAL A 205 -14.51 0.00 -8.01
CA VAL A 205 -15.30 1.06 -7.36
C VAL A 205 -14.39 1.95 -6.51
N GLY A 206 -13.50 1.37 -5.72
CA GLY A 206 -12.58 2.14 -4.87
C GLY A 206 -11.64 3.03 -5.67
N SER A 207 -11.13 2.57 -6.82
CA SER A 207 -10.26 3.38 -7.69
C SER A 207 -11.03 4.47 -8.42
N VAL A 208 -12.23 4.18 -8.94
CA VAL A 208 -13.09 5.20 -9.55
C VAL A 208 -13.41 6.31 -8.56
N LEU A 209 -13.85 5.95 -7.34
CA LEU A 209 -14.10 6.93 -6.28
C LEU A 209 -12.84 7.73 -5.95
N ALA A 210 -11.69 7.06 -5.77
CA ALA A 210 -10.45 7.74 -5.41
C ALA A 210 -9.96 8.70 -6.50
N VAL A 211 -10.13 8.40 -7.79
CA VAL A 211 -9.79 9.32 -8.89
C VAL A 211 -10.67 10.57 -8.81
N VAL A 212 -11.99 10.40 -8.80
CA VAL A 212 -12.92 11.55 -8.86
C VAL A 212 -12.81 12.42 -7.61
N LEU A 213 -12.72 11.79 -6.43
CA LEU A 213 -12.70 12.52 -5.16
C LEU A 213 -11.37 13.19 -4.87
N LEU A 214 -10.28 12.70 -5.47
CA LEU A 214 -9.01 13.41 -5.42
C LEU A 214 -9.10 14.71 -6.24
N GLU A 215 -9.69 14.66 -7.44
CA GLU A 215 -9.88 15.88 -8.24
C GLU A 215 -10.87 16.84 -7.57
N ALA A 216 -11.98 16.34 -7.03
CA ALA A 216 -12.95 17.15 -6.29
C ALA A 216 -12.35 17.79 -5.03
N PHE A 217 -11.52 17.05 -4.28
CA PHE A 217 -10.81 17.58 -3.12
C PHE A 217 -9.87 18.71 -3.52
N ILE A 218 -9.11 18.55 -4.60
CA ILE A 218 -8.22 19.60 -5.10
C ILE A 218 -9.01 20.84 -5.51
N ALA A 219 -10.12 20.67 -6.24
CA ALA A 219 -10.97 21.78 -6.64
C ALA A 219 -11.50 22.57 -5.42
N GLU A 220 -12.06 21.87 -4.44
CA GLU A 220 -12.66 22.51 -3.26
C GLU A 220 -11.62 23.14 -2.33
N TYR A 221 -10.52 22.44 -2.04
CA TYR A 221 -9.54 22.84 -1.03
C TYR A 221 -8.42 23.73 -1.57
N ALA A 222 -7.89 23.40 -2.76
CA ALA A 222 -6.71 24.08 -3.30
C ALA A 222 -7.06 25.18 -4.31
N VAL A 223 -8.17 25.07 -5.05
CA VAL A 223 -8.58 26.08 -6.05
C VAL A 223 -9.56 27.08 -5.44
N ASP A 224 -10.62 26.59 -4.78
CA ASP A 224 -11.63 27.45 -4.15
C ASP A 224 -11.19 27.95 -2.75
N GLU A 225 -9.99 27.56 -2.28
CA GLU A 225 -9.41 27.93 -0.98
C GLU A 225 -10.35 27.69 0.21
N SER A 226 -11.24 26.69 0.10
CA SER A 226 -12.20 26.39 1.17
C SER A 226 -11.47 25.94 2.45
N PRO A 227 -11.98 26.31 3.64
CA PRO A 227 -11.44 25.80 4.90
C PRO A 227 -11.40 24.26 4.92
N ILE A 228 -10.32 23.67 5.44
CA ILE A 228 -10.16 22.22 5.48
C ILE A 228 -11.23 21.51 6.33
N ASP A 229 -11.82 22.22 7.28
CA ASP A 229 -12.89 21.77 8.16
C ASP A 229 -14.29 21.99 7.56
N SER A 230 -14.38 22.54 6.35
CA SER A 230 -15.65 22.64 5.64
C SER A 230 -16.20 21.24 5.30
N ALA A 231 -17.52 21.09 5.44
CA ALA A 231 -18.20 19.83 5.15
C ALA A 231 -17.86 19.20 3.78
N PRO A 232 -17.85 19.94 2.65
CA PRO A 232 -17.53 19.36 1.35
C PRO A 232 -16.09 18.83 1.28
N VAL A 233 -15.11 19.58 1.82
CA VAL A 233 -13.71 19.18 1.85
C VAL A 233 -13.50 17.94 2.72
N VAL A 234 -14.11 17.90 3.92
CA VAL A 234 -14.03 16.74 4.82
C VAL A 234 -14.65 15.50 4.19
N VAL A 235 -15.80 15.64 3.52
CA VAL A 235 -16.47 14.53 2.83
C VAL A 235 -15.61 14.03 1.66
N ALA A 236 -15.14 14.93 0.80
CA ALA A 236 -14.29 14.58 -0.34
C ALA A 236 -13.02 13.85 0.12
N LEU A 237 -12.32 14.39 1.12
CA LEU A 237 -11.12 13.79 1.69
C LEU A 237 -11.43 12.42 2.32
N THR A 238 -12.46 12.32 3.16
CA THR A 238 -12.80 11.07 3.85
C THR A 238 -13.10 9.96 2.86
N VAL A 239 -13.93 10.24 1.85
CA VAL A 239 -14.32 9.22 0.86
C VAL A 239 -13.15 8.89 -0.06
N LEU A 240 -12.27 9.86 -0.40
CA LEU A 240 -10.99 9.60 -1.07
C LEU A 240 -10.14 8.60 -0.28
N LEU A 241 -9.92 8.82 1.01
CA LEU A 241 -9.09 7.95 1.84
C LEU A 241 -9.72 6.55 1.98
N VAL A 242 -11.04 6.47 2.11
CA VAL A 242 -11.76 5.19 2.11
C VAL A 242 -11.58 4.47 0.77
N GLY A 243 -11.75 5.16 -0.36
CA GLY A 243 -11.52 4.61 -1.70
C GLY A 243 -10.09 4.09 -1.89
N ALA A 244 -9.10 4.89 -1.48
CA ALA A 244 -7.67 4.57 -1.53
C ALA A 244 -7.31 3.35 -0.68
N PHE A 245 -7.93 3.21 0.49
CA PHE A 245 -7.77 2.04 1.35
C PHE A 245 -8.45 0.81 0.73
N LEU A 246 -9.70 0.92 0.29
CA LEU A 246 -10.48 -0.22 -0.20
C LEU A 246 -9.90 -0.82 -1.48
N GLN A 247 -9.42 0.02 -2.41
CA GLN A 247 -8.83 -0.45 -3.68
C GLN A 247 -7.58 -1.33 -3.46
N SER A 248 -6.82 -1.05 -2.40
CA SER A 248 -5.61 -1.79 -2.03
C SER A 248 -5.90 -2.96 -1.09
N PHE A 249 -6.78 -2.75 -0.10
CA PHE A 249 -7.23 -3.78 0.85
C PHE A 249 -7.90 -4.97 0.15
N ALA A 250 -8.59 -4.75 -0.97
CA ALA A 250 -9.15 -5.80 -1.82
C ALA A 250 -8.13 -6.91 -2.16
N GLY A 251 -6.84 -6.57 -2.19
CA GLY A 251 -5.71 -7.50 -2.33
C GLY A 251 -5.77 -8.67 -1.34
N GLY A 252 -6.24 -8.43 -0.11
CA GLY A 252 -6.38 -9.44 0.93
C GLY A 252 -7.16 -10.66 0.43
N PHE A 253 -8.22 -10.44 -0.35
CA PHE A 253 -9.08 -11.47 -0.93
C PHE A 253 -8.62 -11.91 -2.32
N SER A 254 -8.14 -10.99 -3.16
CA SER A 254 -7.51 -11.31 -4.43
C SER A 254 -6.56 -10.22 -4.91
N SER A 255 -5.39 -10.63 -5.43
CA SER A 255 -4.49 -9.72 -6.16
C SER A 255 -5.12 -9.07 -7.40
N LEU A 256 -6.24 -9.61 -7.91
CA LEU A 256 -6.97 -8.99 -9.01
C LEU A 256 -7.60 -7.65 -8.62
N GLY A 257 -7.96 -7.45 -7.35
CA GLY A 257 -8.55 -6.18 -6.89
C GLY A 257 -7.61 -4.98 -7.13
N PRO A 258 -6.41 -4.97 -6.51
CA PRO A 258 -5.42 -3.92 -6.75
C PRO A 258 -4.93 -3.88 -8.21
N ALA A 259 -4.90 -5.01 -8.93
CA ALA A 259 -4.51 -5.01 -10.34
C ALA A 259 -5.53 -4.27 -11.23
N VAL A 260 -6.83 -4.52 -11.01
CA VAL A 260 -7.92 -3.82 -11.70
C VAL A 260 -7.93 -2.34 -11.32
N ALA A 261 -7.76 -2.03 -10.03
CA ALA A 261 -7.61 -0.65 -9.57
C ALA A 261 -6.45 0.06 -10.28
N GLY A 262 -5.27 -0.57 -10.33
CA GLY A 262 -4.11 -0.04 -11.06
C GLY A 262 -4.39 0.15 -12.55
N GLY A 263 -5.21 -0.72 -13.16
CA GLY A 263 -5.71 -0.57 -14.53
C GLY A 263 -6.61 0.66 -14.72
N VAL A 264 -7.52 0.94 -13.78
CA VAL A 264 -8.37 2.15 -13.81
C VAL A 264 -7.52 3.41 -13.75
N TRP A 265 -6.55 3.46 -12.81
CA TRP A 265 -5.59 4.56 -12.73
C TRP A 265 -4.75 4.69 -13.99
N LEU A 266 -4.29 3.57 -14.57
CA LEU A 266 -3.52 3.59 -15.82
C LEU A 266 -4.33 4.11 -17.00
N VAL A 267 -5.60 3.72 -17.12
CA VAL A 267 -6.52 4.22 -18.16
C VAL A 267 -6.70 5.73 -17.99
N SER A 268 -6.87 6.20 -16.75
CA SER A 268 -6.91 7.64 -16.46
C SER A 268 -5.61 8.32 -16.90
N ALA A 269 -4.44 7.79 -16.51
CA ALA A 269 -3.14 8.35 -16.87
C ALA A 269 -2.92 8.43 -18.39
N LEU A 270 -3.25 7.37 -19.12
CA LEU A 270 -3.10 7.31 -20.57
C LEU A 270 -4.07 8.25 -21.29
N SER A 271 -5.27 8.48 -20.74
CA SER A 271 -6.22 9.43 -21.31
C SER A 271 -5.67 10.85 -21.26
N THR A 272 -4.98 11.20 -20.18
CA THR A 272 -4.35 12.51 -19.98
C THR A 272 -3.28 12.82 -21.02
N PHE A 273 -2.51 11.82 -21.46
CA PHE A 273 -1.47 12.00 -22.50
C PHE A 273 -2.04 12.22 -23.90
N ARG A 274 -3.32 11.92 -24.13
CA ARG A 274 -3.97 12.03 -25.44
C ARG A 274 -4.78 13.32 -25.58
N GLN A 275 -5.01 14.04 -24.49
CA GLN A 275 -5.76 15.29 -24.50
C GLN A 275 -4.84 16.45 -24.91
N VAL A 276 -5.32 17.29 -25.83
CA VAL A 276 -4.64 18.52 -26.30
C VAL A 276 -4.90 19.69 -25.35
N THR A 277 -6.02 19.64 -24.63
CA THR A 277 -6.42 20.61 -23.60
C THR A 277 -6.54 19.90 -22.26
N PRO A 278 -6.11 20.51 -21.14
CA PRO A 278 -6.28 19.92 -19.82
C PRO A 278 -7.78 19.71 -19.53
N GLY A 279 -8.24 18.47 -19.45
CA GLY A 279 -9.59 18.12 -19.05
C GLY A 279 -9.58 17.08 -17.94
N PRO A 280 -10.72 16.84 -17.28
CA PRO A 280 -10.88 15.70 -16.38
C PRO A 280 -10.49 14.40 -17.12
N GLY A 281 -9.80 13.49 -16.44
CA GLY A 281 -9.46 12.20 -17.06
C GLY A 281 -10.72 11.44 -17.46
N ILE A 282 -10.62 10.46 -18.38
CA ILE A 282 -11.80 9.73 -18.90
C ILE A 282 -12.67 9.13 -17.78
N VAL A 283 -12.08 8.78 -16.64
CA VAL A 283 -12.81 8.26 -15.47
C VAL A 283 -13.62 9.36 -14.79
N ALA A 284 -13.03 10.54 -14.61
CA ALA A 284 -13.68 11.69 -14.00
C ALA A 284 -14.79 12.28 -14.88
N GLU A 285 -14.57 12.35 -16.20
CA GLU A 285 -15.60 12.77 -17.16
C GLU A 285 -16.88 11.93 -17.08
N ASN A 286 -16.73 10.61 -16.93
CA ASN A 286 -17.87 9.70 -16.99
C ASN A 286 -18.57 9.51 -15.63
N VAL A 287 -17.86 9.70 -14.51
CA VAL A 287 -18.39 9.40 -13.17
C VAL A 287 -18.61 10.65 -12.32
N GLY A 288 -17.88 11.73 -12.60
CA GLY A 288 -18.02 13.04 -11.95
C GLY A 288 -19.48 13.53 -11.90
N PRO A 289 -20.22 13.55 -13.03
CA PRO A 289 -21.61 14.02 -13.04
C PRO A 289 -22.52 13.25 -12.08
N VAL A 290 -22.36 11.92 -12.00
CA VAL A 290 -23.15 11.07 -11.11
C VAL A 290 -22.85 11.35 -9.64
N LEU A 291 -21.57 11.61 -9.31
CA LEU A 291 -21.18 11.95 -7.93
C LEU A 291 -21.58 13.37 -7.53
N ALA A 292 -21.59 14.31 -8.48
CA ALA A 292 -22.11 15.65 -8.28
C ALA A 292 -23.60 15.62 -7.94
N ASP A 293 -24.39 14.84 -8.69
CA ASP A 293 -25.83 14.70 -8.47
C ASP A 293 -26.16 14.01 -7.12
N LEU A 294 -25.32 13.09 -6.65
CA LEU A 294 -25.56 12.33 -5.42
C LEU A 294 -25.02 13.00 -4.14
N GLY A 295 -23.97 13.82 -4.26
CA GLY A 295 -23.20 14.33 -3.12
C GLY A 295 -22.99 15.85 -3.09
N GLY A 296 -23.44 16.58 -4.11
CA GLY A 296 -23.18 18.02 -4.24
C GLY A 296 -21.70 18.35 -4.45
N LEU A 297 -20.89 17.35 -4.85
CA LEU A 297 -19.46 17.51 -5.08
C LEU A 297 -19.23 18.17 -6.44
N ARG A 298 -18.33 19.16 -6.49
CA ARG A 298 -18.00 19.82 -7.75
C ARG A 298 -17.19 18.89 -8.66
N VAL A 299 -17.59 18.80 -9.93
CA VAL A 299 -16.78 18.16 -10.97
C VAL A 299 -15.76 19.18 -11.46
N PRO A 300 -14.46 18.87 -11.46
CA PRO A 300 -13.45 19.81 -11.96
C PRO A 300 -13.64 20.03 -13.46
N GLU A 301 -13.63 21.30 -13.88
CA GLU A 301 -13.61 21.68 -15.30
C GLU A 301 -12.22 21.49 -15.92
N GLU A 302 -11.17 21.56 -15.10
CA GLU A 302 -9.77 21.33 -15.46
C GLU A 302 -9.11 20.35 -14.47
N SER A 303 -8.32 19.39 -14.96
CA SER A 303 -7.59 18.45 -14.09
C SER A 303 -6.23 19.03 -13.70
N LEU A 304 -6.02 19.29 -12.41
CA LEU A 304 -4.68 19.61 -11.88
C LEU A 304 -3.80 18.37 -11.63
N LEU A 305 -4.36 17.16 -11.75
CA LEU A 305 -3.67 15.89 -11.49
C LEU A 305 -2.78 15.39 -12.63
N GLN A 306 -2.69 16.12 -13.74
CA GLN A 306 -2.31 15.51 -15.01
C GLN A 306 -0.92 14.83 -14.94
N ALA A 307 -0.87 13.58 -15.38
CA ALA A 307 0.27 12.67 -15.44
C ALA A 307 0.90 12.20 -14.10
N GLY A 308 1.43 13.08 -13.23
CA GLY A 308 2.34 12.65 -12.14
C GLY A 308 1.75 11.65 -11.13
N PRO A 309 0.79 12.08 -10.29
CA PRO A 309 0.16 11.24 -9.26
C PRO A 309 -0.57 10.01 -9.81
N VAL A 310 -1.18 10.13 -10.99
CA VAL A 310 -1.98 9.06 -11.59
C VAL A 310 -1.10 7.87 -12.01
N TRP A 311 0.09 8.13 -12.59
CA TRP A 311 1.11 7.10 -12.84
C TRP A 311 1.62 6.47 -11.54
N ALA A 312 1.79 7.29 -10.50
CA ALA A 312 2.23 6.81 -9.20
C ALA A 312 1.25 5.80 -8.60
N PHE A 313 -0.05 6.10 -8.57
CA PHE A 313 -1.09 5.18 -8.09
C PHE A 313 -1.19 3.92 -8.96
N ALA A 314 -1.16 4.06 -10.29
CA ALA A 314 -1.26 2.93 -11.22
C ALA A 314 -0.15 1.90 -10.94
N LEU A 315 1.11 2.33 -10.92
CA LEU A 315 2.26 1.46 -10.74
C LEU A 315 2.40 0.96 -9.29
N LEU A 316 2.03 1.78 -8.30
CA LEU A 316 1.94 1.37 -6.90
C LEU A 316 0.97 0.20 -6.73
N LEU A 317 -0.22 0.30 -7.31
CA LEU A 317 -1.27 -0.73 -7.21
C LEU A 317 -0.91 -2.01 -7.96
N VAL A 318 -0.30 -1.90 -9.16
CA VAL A 318 0.24 -3.05 -9.90
C VAL A 318 1.35 -3.75 -9.09
N GLY A 319 2.28 -2.97 -8.53
CA GLY A 319 3.31 -3.48 -7.63
C GLY A 319 2.71 -4.16 -6.39
N GLY A 320 1.69 -3.56 -5.80
CA GLY A 320 0.93 -4.09 -4.67
C GLY A 320 0.22 -5.41 -5.01
N ALA A 321 -0.41 -5.52 -6.17
CA ALA A 321 -1.02 -6.75 -6.66
C ALA A 321 -0.02 -7.91 -6.74
N LEU A 322 1.16 -7.64 -7.32
CA LEU A 322 2.27 -8.60 -7.38
C LEU A 322 2.75 -8.99 -5.98
N GLY A 323 2.91 -8.00 -5.09
CA GLY A 323 3.32 -8.21 -3.70
C GLY A 323 2.34 -9.10 -2.95
N VAL A 324 1.06 -8.79 -2.99
CA VAL A 324 -0.03 -9.55 -2.36
C VAL A 324 -0.12 -10.98 -2.90
N HIS A 325 -0.01 -11.17 -4.21
CA HIS A 325 0.00 -12.51 -4.83
C HIS A 325 1.17 -13.35 -4.32
N ARG A 326 2.37 -12.77 -4.30
CA ARG A 326 3.58 -13.41 -3.74
C ARG A 326 3.42 -13.69 -2.26
N ALA A 327 2.82 -12.78 -1.49
CA ALA A 327 2.56 -12.95 -0.06
C ALA A 327 1.66 -14.16 0.20
N ARG A 328 0.59 -14.34 -0.58
CA ARG A 328 -0.29 -15.52 -0.52
C ARG A 328 0.45 -16.81 -0.85
N ARG A 329 1.27 -16.80 -1.91
CA ARG A 329 2.12 -17.96 -2.28
C ARG A 329 3.12 -18.27 -1.16
N GLY A 330 3.74 -17.25 -0.57
CA GLY A 330 4.65 -17.39 0.56
C GLY A 330 3.97 -17.97 1.80
N GLY A 331 2.74 -17.57 2.09
CA GLY A 331 1.92 -18.17 3.16
C GLY A 331 1.71 -19.67 2.97
N ARG A 332 1.35 -20.09 1.75
CA ARG A 332 1.20 -21.52 1.39
C ARG A 332 2.52 -22.28 1.52
N ALA A 333 3.60 -21.76 0.94
CA ALA A 333 4.92 -22.38 0.99
C ALA A 333 5.43 -22.55 2.43
N ALA A 334 5.23 -21.54 3.28
CA ALA A 334 5.62 -21.61 4.69
C ALA A 334 4.85 -22.71 5.44
N GLN A 335 3.53 -22.83 5.20
CA GLN A 335 2.73 -23.90 5.80
C GLN A 335 3.20 -25.29 5.34
N ARG A 336 3.55 -25.46 4.06
CA ARG A 336 4.12 -26.74 3.55
C ARG A 336 5.44 -27.08 4.22
N GLN A 337 6.35 -26.11 4.33
CA GLN A 337 7.66 -26.32 4.94
C GLN A 337 7.53 -26.70 6.43
N GLU A 338 6.65 -26.04 7.16
CA GLU A 338 6.36 -26.35 8.58
C GLU A 338 5.89 -27.79 8.74
N LEU A 339 5.06 -28.29 7.83
CA LEU A 339 4.55 -29.66 7.88
C LEU A 339 5.57 -30.71 7.47
N LEU A 340 6.40 -30.42 6.46
CA LEU A 340 7.52 -31.29 6.11
C LEU A 340 8.48 -31.43 7.29
N HIS A 341 8.71 -30.33 8.02
CA HIS A 341 9.54 -30.36 9.22
C HIS A 341 8.91 -31.21 10.33
N ILE A 342 7.62 -31.03 10.63
CA ILE A 342 6.91 -31.85 11.63
C ILE A 342 6.97 -33.33 11.27
N ARG A 343 6.67 -33.71 10.02
CA ARG A 343 6.76 -35.11 9.57
C ARG A 343 8.16 -35.70 9.71
N SER A 344 9.20 -34.94 9.36
CA SER A 344 10.58 -35.42 9.53
C SER A 344 10.97 -35.64 11.00
N GLN A 345 10.38 -34.88 11.93
CA GLN A 345 10.58 -35.09 13.37
C GLN A 345 9.84 -36.33 13.86
N ASP A 346 8.60 -36.54 13.38
CA ASP A 346 7.80 -37.73 13.72
C ASP A 346 8.47 -39.02 13.22
N GLU A 347 9.00 -39.01 11.99
CA GLU A 347 9.77 -40.13 11.40
C GLU A 347 11.07 -40.41 12.18
N ALA A 348 11.83 -39.37 12.51
CA ALA A 348 13.05 -39.52 13.32
C ALA A 348 12.75 -40.06 14.72
N TRP A 349 11.58 -39.72 15.30
CA TRP A 349 11.14 -40.25 16.57
C TRP A 349 10.77 -41.73 16.47
N SER A 350 9.98 -42.13 15.46
CA SER A 350 9.60 -43.54 15.27
C SER A 350 10.83 -44.43 15.09
N ASP A 351 11.85 -43.94 14.39
CA ASP A 351 13.09 -44.69 14.15
C ASP A 351 13.99 -44.79 15.40
N SER A 352 13.85 -43.86 16.35
CA SER A 352 14.66 -43.83 17.59
C SER A 352 14.17 -44.76 18.71
N THR A 353 12.99 -45.36 18.55
CA THR A 353 12.36 -46.24 19.56
C THR A 353 12.44 -47.74 19.22
N GLY A 354 13.20 -48.10 18.18
CA GLY A 354 13.60 -49.48 17.88
C GLY A 354 15.01 -49.80 18.34
#